data_AF-A0A7K0Y3V9-F1
#
_entry.id   AF-A0A7K0Y3V9-F1
#
_cell.length_a   1.000
_cell.length_b   1.000
_cell.length_c   1.000
_cell.angle_alpha   90.00
_cell.angle_beta   90.00
_cell.angle_gamma   90.00
#
_symmetry.space_group_name_H-M   'P 1'
#
loop_
_entity.id
_entity.type
_entity.pdbx_description
1 polymer ?
#
loop_
_entity_poly.entity_id
_entity_poly.type
_entity_poly.pdbx_seq_one_letter_code
_entity_poly.pdbx_strand_id
1 'polypeptide(L)'
;MSSPHPLLARASRQLMGVTATATLIGINSPVVADECLDMISELEKLWSRFLPTSDITRLNNSIGAPMWVDTRTVNLIRYAQSAFIATKGAFNPTLLPLQIASGDEQSLVSQLRTAIPTTSQP
;
A
#
# COMPACT_ATOMS: atom_id res chain seq x y z
N MET A 1 -11.11 2.39 -45.37
CA MET A 1 -11.54 2.46 -43.95
C MET A 1 -10.28 2.29 -43.12
N SER A 2 -9.78 3.37 -42.50
CA SER A 2 -8.55 3.31 -41.69
C SER A 2 -8.87 2.61 -40.37
N SER A 3 -8.22 1.49 -40.07
CA SER A 3 -8.36 0.84 -38.76
C SER A 3 -7.94 1.84 -37.66
N PRO A 4 -8.70 1.98 -36.56
CA PRO A 4 -8.26 2.83 -35.46
C PRO A 4 -6.96 2.25 -34.89
N HIS A 5 -5.87 3.01 -35.00
CA HIS A 5 -4.63 2.66 -34.32
C HIS A 5 -4.88 2.70 -32.81
N PRO A 6 -4.56 1.63 -32.06
CA PRO A 6 -4.76 1.64 -30.62
C PRO A 6 -3.85 2.72 -30.02
N LEU A 7 -4.44 3.60 -29.21
CA LEU A 7 -3.71 4.71 -28.62
C LEU A 7 -2.83 4.18 -27.47
N LEU A 8 -1.55 4.55 -27.48
CA LEU A 8 -0.65 4.35 -26.36
C LEU A 8 -0.78 5.55 -25.41
N ALA A 9 -1.05 5.29 -24.14
CA ALA A 9 -1.05 6.30 -23.09
C ALA A 9 -0.06 5.94 -21.99
N ARG A 10 0.56 6.97 -21.41
CA ARG A 10 1.42 6.84 -20.24
C ARG A 10 1.12 7.98 -19.28
N ALA A 11 0.89 7.64 -18.01
CA ALA A 11 0.67 8.59 -16.93
C ALA A 11 1.56 8.24 -15.74
N SER A 12 2.04 9.25 -15.01
CA SER A 12 2.90 9.07 -13.84
C SER A 12 2.49 10.02 -12.72
N ARG A 13 2.55 9.56 -11.47
CA ARG A 13 2.27 10.36 -10.27
C ARG A 13 3.17 9.93 -9.10
N GLN A 14 3.42 10.83 -8.15
CA GLN A 14 4.05 10.47 -6.87
C GLN A 14 3.00 9.82 -5.97
N LEU A 15 3.18 8.56 -5.61
CA LEU A 15 2.24 7.76 -4.82
C LEU A 15 3.03 6.79 -3.93
N MET A 16 2.57 6.58 -2.70
CA MET A 16 3.24 5.67 -1.73
C MET A 16 4.75 5.96 -1.53
N GLY A 17 5.16 7.22 -1.67
CA GLY A 17 6.55 7.65 -1.56
C GLY A 17 7.47 7.28 -2.73
N VAL A 18 6.91 6.84 -3.87
CA VAL A 18 7.65 6.54 -5.10
C VAL A 18 6.94 7.11 -6.33
N THR A 19 7.60 7.07 -7.49
CA THR A 19 6.96 7.42 -8.77
C THR A 19 6.25 6.19 -9.35
N ALA A 20 4.92 6.19 -9.34
CA ALA A 20 4.12 5.19 -10.01
C ALA A 20 3.89 5.59 -11.47
N THR A 21 3.97 4.63 -12.39
CA THR A 21 3.72 4.89 -13.82
C THR A 21 2.84 3.80 -14.43
N ALA A 22 1.74 4.21 -15.05
CA ALA A 22 0.86 3.35 -15.84
C ALA A 22 1.15 3.55 -17.33
N THR A 23 1.28 2.47 -18.09
CA THR A 23 1.45 2.50 -19.56
C THR A 23 0.46 1.53 -20.18
N LEU A 24 -0.47 2.03 -20.99
CA LEU A 24 -1.59 1.27 -21.53
C LEU A 24 -1.72 1.45 -23.04
N ILE A 25 -2.15 0.40 -23.73
CA ILE A 25 -2.48 0.42 -25.15
C ILE A 25 -3.96 0.09 -25.30
N GLY A 26 -4.70 0.94 -26.00
CA GLY A 26 -6.15 0.75 -26.21
C GLY A 26 -6.88 2.05 -26.49
N ILE A 27 -8.15 1.96 -26.86
CA ILE A 27 -8.96 3.12 -27.26
C ILE A 27 -9.17 4.09 -26.08
N ASN A 28 -9.39 3.56 -24.88
CA ASN A 28 -9.58 4.35 -23.65
C ASN A 28 -8.30 4.48 -22.81
N SER A 29 -7.13 4.22 -23.40
CA SER A 29 -5.88 4.11 -22.63
C SER A 29 -5.52 5.35 -21.81
N PRO A 30 -5.81 6.61 -22.21
CA PRO A 30 -5.51 7.77 -21.36
C PRO A 30 -6.34 7.79 -20.07
N VAL A 31 -7.64 7.50 -20.18
CA VAL A 31 -8.56 7.49 -19.04
C VAL A 31 -8.19 6.37 -18.08
N VAL A 32 -8.01 5.15 -18.60
CA VAL A 32 -7.70 3.99 -17.76
C VAL A 32 -6.32 4.12 -17.12
N ALA A 33 -5.33 4.72 -17.80
CA ALA A 33 -4.02 4.98 -17.18
C ALA A 33 -4.13 5.90 -15.96
N ASP A 34 -5.02 6.88 -16.01
CA ASP A 34 -5.28 7.80 -14.90
C ASP A 34 -6.03 7.10 -13.75
N GLU A 35 -7.06 6.32 -14.08
CA GLU A 35 -7.83 5.50 -13.12
C GLU A 35 -6.95 4.47 -12.37
N CYS A 36 -5.95 3.90 -13.05
CA CYS A 36 -4.97 3.03 -12.39
C CYS A 36 -4.19 3.77 -11.28
N LEU A 37 -3.82 5.03 -11.53
CA LEU A 37 -3.10 5.83 -10.54
C LEU A 37 -4.03 6.34 -9.44
N ASP A 38 -5.30 6.61 -9.74
CA ASP A 38 -6.33 6.89 -8.73
C ASP A 38 -6.52 5.70 -7.79
N MET A 39 -6.60 4.48 -8.33
CA MET A 39 -6.68 3.27 -7.53
C MET A 39 -5.49 3.13 -6.57
N ILE A 40 -4.26 3.39 -7.03
CA ILE A 40 -3.08 3.35 -6.15
C ILE A 40 -3.20 4.42 -5.04
N SER A 41 -3.68 5.62 -5.37
CA SER A 41 -3.93 6.67 -4.37
C SER A 41 -4.98 6.26 -3.32
N GLU A 42 -6.03 5.54 -3.72
CA GLU A 42 -6.99 4.97 -2.78
C GLU A 42 -6.37 3.89 -1.89
N LEU A 43 -5.57 3.00 -2.47
CA LEU A 43 -4.89 1.95 -1.72
C LEU A 43 -3.90 2.54 -0.70
N GLU A 44 -3.24 3.66 -1.01
CA GLU A 44 -2.38 4.37 -0.06
C GLU A 44 -3.16 4.81 1.18
N LYS A 45 -4.39 5.29 1.02
CA LYS A 45 -5.27 5.68 2.14
C LYS A 45 -5.60 4.50 3.06
N LEU A 46 -5.59 3.26 2.55
CA LEU A 46 -5.85 2.05 3.34
C LEU A 46 -4.57 1.44 3.92
N TRP A 47 -3.48 1.46 3.16
CA TRP A 47 -2.31 0.61 3.43
C TRP A 47 -1.07 1.35 3.93
N SER A 48 -1.06 2.69 3.87
CA SER A 48 0.07 3.47 4.38
C SER A 48 0.26 3.27 5.88
N ARG A 49 1.45 2.87 6.32
CA ARG A 49 1.79 2.81 7.75
C ARG A 49 1.93 4.19 8.41
N PHE A 50 1.97 5.26 7.60
CA PHE A 50 2.17 6.64 8.07
C PHE A 50 0.87 7.43 8.20
N LEU A 51 -0.17 7.09 7.43
CA LEU A 51 -1.45 7.80 7.47
C LEU A 51 -2.26 7.35 8.71
N PRO A 52 -2.60 8.25 9.65
CA PRO A 52 -3.28 7.87 10.89
C PRO A 52 -4.65 7.18 10.69
N THR A 53 -5.31 7.49 9.57
CA THR A 53 -6.64 6.96 9.24
C THR A 53 -6.60 5.66 8.46
N SER A 54 -5.43 5.18 8.05
CA SER A 54 -5.32 3.96 7.25
C SER A 54 -5.71 2.73 8.06
N ASP A 55 -6.18 1.70 7.36
CA ASP A 55 -6.49 0.43 8.00
C ASP A 55 -5.25 -0.19 8.63
N ILE A 56 -4.09 -0.13 7.95
CA ILE A 56 -2.84 -0.70 8.46
C ILE A 56 -2.38 0.02 9.74
N THR A 57 -2.41 1.36 9.78
CA THR A 57 -2.03 2.10 10.99
C THR A 57 -3.00 1.81 12.12
N ARG A 58 -4.31 1.76 11.85
CA ARG A 58 -5.31 1.38 12.87
C ARG A 58 -5.10 -0.05 13.38
N LEU A 59 -4.80 -1.01 12.49
CA LEU A 59 -4.49 -2.41 12.85
C LEU A 59 -3.26 -2.49 13.75
N ASN A 60 -2.17 -1.82 13.37
CA ASN A 60 -0.94 -1.78 14.16
C ASN A 60 -1.16 -1.22 15.57
N ASN A 61 -2.17 -0.36 15.76
CA ASN A 61 -2.50 0.26 17.04
C ASN A 61 -3.65 -0.42 17.80
N SER A 62 -4.21 -1.51 17.29
CA SER A 62 -5.40 -2.18 17.87
C SER A 62 -5.10 -3.08 19.07
N ILE A 63 -3.83 -3.41 19.35
CA ILE A 63 -3.40 -4.28 20.46
C ILE A 63 -4.20 -5.61 20.47
N GLY A 64 -4.39 -6.21 19.30
CA GLY A 64 -5.10 -7.49 19.15
C GLY A 64 -6.63 -7.40 19.23
N ALA A 65 -7.21 -6.21 19.40
CA ALA A 65 -8.65 -6.02 19.33
C ALA A 65 -9.16 -6.26 17.88
N PRO A 66 -10.23 -7.05 17.69
CA PRO A 66 -10.87 -7.18 16.39
C PRO A 66 -11.32 -5.82 15.86
N MET A 67 -11.11 -5.56 14.56
CA MET A 67 -11.49 -4.29 13.95
C MET A 67 -12.00 -4.47 12.52
N TRP A 68 -12.89 -3.56 12.13
CA TRP A 68 -13.38 -3.45 10.77
C TRP A 68 -12.37 -2.70 9.89
N VAL A 69 -12.08 -3.31 8.75
CA VAL A 69 -11.19 -2.82 7.70
C VAL A 69 -11.82 -3.06 6.33
N ASP A 70 -11.33 -2.38 5.31
CA ASP A 70 -11.75 -2.58 3.93
C ASP A 70 -11.46 -4.02 3.47
N THR A 71 -12.32 -4.56 2.61
CA THR A 71 -12.15 -5.92 2.07
C THR A 71 -10.82 -6.08 1.30
N ARG A 72 -10.34 -5.01 0.67
CA ARG A 72 -9.03 -4.96 0.03
C ARG A 72 -7.89 -5.18 1.03
N THR A 73 -8.01 -4.62 2.25
CA THR A 73 -7.05 -4.84 3.34
C THR A 73 -7.11 -6.28 3.85
N VAL A 74 -8.30 -6.87 3.96
CA VAL A 74 -8.44 -8.31 4.30
C VAL A 74 -7.70 -9.19 3.28
N ASN A 75 -7.86 -8.90 1.98
CA ASN A 75 -7.16 -9.63 0.92
C ASN A 75 -5.64 -9.46 1.00
N LEU A 76 -5.15 -8.22 1.23
CA LEU A 76 -3.73 -7.95 1.44
C LEU A 76 -3.15 -8.80 2.57
N ILE A 77 -3.82 -8.86 3.73
CA ILE A 77 -3.37 -9.65 4.89
C ILE A 77 -3.35 -11.14 4.56
N ARG A 78 -4.37 -11.66 3.86
CA ARG A 78 -4.39 -13.07 3.42
C ARG A 78 -3.20 -13.39 2.51
N TYR A 79 -2.90 -12.52 1.55
CA TYR A 79 -1.71 -12.70 0.71
C TYR A 79 -0.41 -12.65 1.51
N ALA A 80 -0.31 -11.75 2.48
CA ALA A 80 0.86 -11.65 3.35
C ALA A 80 1.06 -12.91 4.21
N GLN A 81 -0.03 -13.50 4.73
CA GLN A 81 -0.01 -14.78 5.44
C GLN A 81 0.42 -15.93 4.52
N SER A 82 -0.15 -16.02 3.32
CA SER A 82 0.26 -17.02 2.33
C SER A 82 1.74 -16.89 1.96
N ALA A 83 2.23 -15.66 1.78
CA ALA A 83 3.64 -15.39 1.49
C ALA A 83 4.56 -15.79 2.66
N PHE A 84 4.18 -15.52 3.91
CA PHE A 84 4.93 -15.96 5.09
C PHE A 84 5.09 -17.48 5.10
N ILE A 85 4.01 -18.22 4.87
CA ILE A 85 4.04 -19.69 4.83
C ILE A 85 4.90 -20.19 3.65
N ALA A 86 4.65 -19.67 2.44
CA ALA A 86 5.33 -20.10 1.22
C ALA A 86 6.85 -19.86 1.28
N THR A 87 7.28 -18.81 1.98
CA THR A 87 8.69 -18.44 2.14
C THR A 87 9.32 -18.98 3.42
N LYS A 88 8.60 -19.82 4.20
CA LYS A 88 9.05 -20.35 5.50
C LYS A 88 9.50 -19.25 6.46
N GLY A 89 8.79 -18.13 6.46
CA GLY A 89 9.02 -16.97 7.31
C GLY A 89 10.04 -15.96 6.78
N ALA A 90 10.67 -16.18 5.61
CA ALA A 90 11.60 -15.19 5.06
C ALA A 90 10.90 -13.88 4.66
N PHE A 91 9.66 -13.95 4.17
CA PHE A 91 8.76 -12.80 4.12
C PHE A 91 7.99 -12.73 5.45
N ASN A 92 8.23 -11.68 6.25
CA ASN A 92 7.49 -11.44 7.48
C ASN A 92 6.86 -10.02 7.49
N PRO A 93 5.52 -9.90 7.40
CA PRO A 93 4.83 -8.61 7.38
C PRO A 93 4.71 -7.95 8.76
N THR A 94 5.13 -8.61 9.85
CA THR A 94 4.96 -8.12 11.23
C THR A 94 6.24 -7.47 11.80
N LEU A 95 7.18 -7.08 10.95
CA LEU A 95 8.50 -6.55 11.37
C LEU A 95 8.49 -5.06 11.73
N LEU A 96 7.34 -4.38 11.70
CA LEU A 96 7.23 -2.95 12.01
C LEU A 96 7.88 -2.55 13.36
N PRO A 97 7.73 -3.31 14.47
CA PRO A 97 8.41 -2.99 15.73
C PRO A 97 9.94 -2.93 15.59
N LEU A 98 10.53 -3.86 14.83
CA LEU A 98 11.97 -3.90 14.62
C LEU A 98 12.45 -2.78 13.69
N GLN A 99 11.64 -2.42 12.68
CA GLN A 99 11.92 -1.27 11.81
C GLN A 99 11.96 0.04 12.60
N ILE A 100 10.97 0.28 13.45
CA ILE A 100 10.95 1.45 14.34
C ILE A 100 12.14 1.44 15.30
N ALA A 101 12.46 0.29 15.91
CA ALA A 101 13.62 0.16 16.80
C ALA A 101 14.96 0.45 16.08
N SER A 102 15.02 0.27 14.76
CA SER A 102 16.18 0.58 13.93
C SER A 102 16.25 2.02 13.41
N GLY A 103 15.25 2.86 13.73
CA GLY A 103 15.18 4.25 13.26
C GLY A 103 14.38 4.47 11.97
N ASP A 104 13.63 3.47 11.51
CA ASP A 104 12.75 3.56 10.33
C ASP A 104 11.31 3.95 10.72
N GLU A 105 11.14 5.01 11.51
CA GLU A 105 9.81 5.50 11.91
C GLU A 105 9.33 6.73 11.12
N GLN A 106 10.22 7.44 10.40
CA GLN A 106 9.89 8.69 9.71
C GLN A 106 9.72 8.49 8.19
N SER A 107 8.66 9.07 7.63
CA SER A 107 8.47 9.11 6.17
C SER A 107 9.53 9.97 5.50
N LEU A 108 10.10 9.51 4.38
CA LEU A 108 11.08 10.27 3.59
C LEU A 108 10.46 11.37 2.72
N VAL A 109 9.17 11.26 2.41
CA VAL A 109 8.46 12.15 1.47
C VAL A 109 7.41 13.04 2.13
N SER A 110 7.30 13.00 3.46
CA SER A 110 6.31 13.74 4.23
C SER A 110 6.82 13.97 5.66
N GLN A 111 6.09 14.77 6.45
CA GLN A 111 6.41 14.99 7.87
C GLN A 111 5.81 13.92 8.80
N LEU A 112 5.15 12.90 8.24
CA LEU A 112 4.46 11.87 9.01
C LEU A 112 5.44 10.84 9.60
N ARG A 113 5.03 10.23 10.71
CA ARG A 113 5.75 9.16 11.39
C ARG A 113 4.82 7.99 11.68
N THR A 114 5.37 6.78 11.69
CA THR A 114 4.68 5.58 12.17
C THR A 114 5.06 5.33 13.62
N ALA A 115 4.12 4.81 14.40
CA ALA A 115 4.34 4.39 15.78
C ALA A 115 3.49 3.16 16.09
N ILE A 116 3.90 2.41 17.11
CA ILE A 116 3.13 1.33 17.70
C ILE A 116 2.98 1.56 19.20
N PRO A 117 1.91 1.08 19.85
CA PRO A 117 1.73 1.26 21.29
C PRO A 117 2.84 0.58 22.09
N THR A 118 3.31 1.19 23.18
CA THR A 118 4.43 0.67 23.99
C THR A 118 4.13 -0.69 24.65
N THR A 119 2.85 -1.07 24.76
CA THR A 119 2.40 -2.35 25.33
C THR A 119 2.52 -3.54 24.37
N SER A 120 2.94 -3.32 23.11
CA SER A 120 3.12 -4.39 22.11
C SER A 120 4.57 -4.86 21.99
N GLN A 121 5.34 -4.85 23.08
CA GLN A 121 6.62 -5.55 23.13
C GLN A 121 6.36 -7.07 23.14
N PRO A 122 7.10 -7.86 22.33
CA PRO A 122 6.98 -9.32 22.33
C PRO A 122 7.34 -9.95 23.68
#